data_AF-A0A3D8HPL5-F1
#
_entry.id   AF-A0A3D8HPL5-F1
#
_cell.length_a   1.000
_cell.length_b   1.000
_cell.length_c   1.000
_cell.angle_alpha   90.00
_cell.angle_beta   90.00
_cell.angle_gamma   90.00
#
_symmetry.space_group_name_H-M   'P 1'
#
loop_
_entity.id
_entity.type
_entity.pdbx_description
1 polymer ?
#
loop_
_entity_poly.entity_id
_entity_poly.type
_entity_poly.pdbx_seq_one_letter_code
_entity_poly.pdbx_strand_id
1 'polypeptide(L)'
;MHGKILRYSTQTKNGVVTNASKKIFELRGNSWHDPKMLPSVGMLVEFRCDDNGYTIVDCKASSYQKFPEGGLIREIDFWRTNTDDELKAKEADAKAAIAKKIFSQTNYLKLASIELSVSAQNCIKDFFRDEFNAIAFLDAQKENAQSSDSQPPLNYLIIKPFLQKAIDYLVYNDKHITMDNFANEMQILKQLEYSYNHFKTNVNINASKIYKECFLDAQYNYRGVLRAIEVFNEKKLQIENKIRVCNMELRSIQSKVDAKKGDPKLLATKKQEVLGIIAKAKNDSRTIDSVIARLKEMSENFVKDNFKVFEVVFNKMYQLLINKTKEALDICGTRLDDKVFTLGMDSQAIKNTFFRQNINTPFCAMTFIEHHIRRLNKAKMSNNESVVFNYYQRYAKNYTNYVIFSENDAFVLDLKCKILAKAKLSCVHIFSKDIEYFTAMNRIKFEICFVDSDLKLTNPKNVLKTGISSKMNKETKFVLLKANEIKSLEF
;
A
#
# COMPACT_ATOMS: atom_id res chain seq x y z
N MET A 1 23.13 6.52 -8.46
CA MET A 1 23.73 5.17 -8.43
C MET A 1 22.70 4.20 -7.90
N HIS A 2 22.78 2.95 -8.30
CA HIS A 2 21.95 1.87 -7.75
C HIS A 2 22.68 1.05 -6.70
N GLY A 3 21.93 0.59 -5.70
CA GLY A 3 22.45 -0.19 -4.60
C GLY A 3 21.41 -1.05 -3.91
N LYS A 4 21.87 -1.83 -2.94
CA LYS A 4 21.05 -2.63 -2.03
C LYS A 4 21.46 -2.38 -0.59
N ILE A 5 20.49 -2.15 0.29
CA ILE A 5 20.74 -2.01 1.73
C ILE A 5 21.15 -3.37 2.29
N LEU A 6 22.37 -3.48 2.84
CA LEU A 6 22.85 -4.70 3.48
C LEU A 6 22.52 -4.75 4.97
N ARG A 7 22.60 -3.61 5.64
CA ARG A 7 22.28 -3.47 7.06
C ARG A 7 21.64 -2.11 7.30
N TYR A 8 20.70 -2.05 8.22
CA TYR A 8 20.14 -0.81 8.72
C TYR A 8 19.60 -1.07 10.13
N SER A 9 19.89 -0.17 11.07
CA SER A 9 19.25 -0.16 12.38
C SER A 9 18.29 1.03 12.44
N THR A 10 17.02 0.75 12.69
CA THR A 10 15.97 1.73 12.95
C THR A 10 16.24 2.50 14.24
N GLN A 11 16.89 1.87 15.23
CA GLN A 11 17.26 2.51 16.49
C GLN A 11 18.29 3.63 16.30
N THR A 12 19.43 3.31 15.67
CA THR A 12 20.52 4.29 15.47
C THR A 12 20.35 5.11 14.19
N LYS A 13 19.41 4.72 13.32
CA LYS A 13 19.18 5.27 12.00
C LYS A 13 20.40 5.23 11.08
N ASN A 14 21.27 4.22 11.26
CA ASN A 14 22.49 4.05 10.47
C ASN A 14 22.44 2.71 9.72
N GLY A 15 23.00 2.68 8.52
CA GLY A 15 23.04 1.51 7.68
C GLY A 15 24.16 1.55 6.65
N VAL A 16 24.20 0.52 5.82
CA VAL A 16 25.16 0.38 4.72
C VAL A 16 24.44 -0.10 3.47
N VAL A 17 24.80 0.53 2.36
CA VAL A 17 24.36 0.17 1.01
C VAL A 17 25.55 -0.36 0.23
N THR A 18 25.33 -1.37 -0.61
CA THR A 18 26.33 -1.84 -1.57
C THR A 18 25.85 -1.75 -3.00
N ASN A 19 26.77 -1.45 -3.92
CA ASN A 19 26.51 -1.47 -5.35
C ASN A 19 26.89 -2.81 -6.00
N ALA A 20 26.74 -2.89 -7.33
CA ALA A 20 27.11 -4.07 -8.13
C ALA A 20 28.59 -4.50 -7.95
N SER A 21 29.49 -3.53 -7.77
CA SER A 21 30.93 -3.77 -7.54
C SER A 21 31.26 -4.12 -6.07
N LYS A 22 30.25 -4.35 -5.22
CA LYS A 22 30.39 -4.60 -3.77
C LYS A 22 31.08 -3.48 -3.00
N LYS A 23 31.13 -2.25 -3.55
CA LYS A 23 31.60 -1.07 -2.81
C LYS A 23 30.57 -0.74 -1.72
N ILE A 24 31.05 -0.40 -0.54
CA ILE A 24 30.26 -0.08 0.65
C ILE A 24 30.09 1.43 0.77
N PHE A 25 28.86 1.86 1.06
CA PHE A 25 28.48 3.25 1.26
C PHE A 25 27.73 3.41 2.59
N GLU A 26 28.02 4.49 3.31
CA GLU A 26 27.38 4.78 4.61
C GLU A 26 26.00 5.43 4.38
N LEU A 27 24.95 4.80 4.89
CA LEU A 27 23.58 5.35 4.89
C LEU A 27 23.25 5.90 6.27
N ARG A 28 23.00 7.21 6.36
CA ARG A 28 22.48 7.85 7.57
C ARG A 28 21.00 8.19 7.41
N GLY A 29 20.27 8.21 8.52
CA GLY A 29 18.82 8.41 8.49
C GLY A 29 18.38 9.77 7.96
N ASN A 30 19.22 10.80 8.07
CA ASN A 30 18.98 12.11 7.48
C ASN A 30 19.21 12.14 5.96
N SER A 31 19.90 11.15 5.40
CA SER A 31 20.10 11.01 3.95
C SER A 31 18.98 10.24 3.27
N TRP A 32 17.99 9.76 4.02
CA TRP A 32 16.83 9.04 3.49
C TRP A 32 15.70 10.01 3.17
N HIS A 33 15.34 10.11 1.89
CA HIS A 33 14.35 11.06 1.38
C HIS A 33 13.12 10.40 0.75
N ASP A 34 12.87 9.11 1.03
CA ASP A 34 11.66 8.45 0.58
C ASP A 34 10.52 8.61 1.60
N PRO A 35 9.40 9.28 1.24
CA PRO A 35 8.25 9.42 2.11
C PRO A 35 7.37 8.15 2.19
N LYS A 36 7.51 7.22 1.24
CA LYS A 36 6.67 6.01 1.09
C LYS A 36 7.17 4.83 1.91
N MET A 37 8.49 4.72 2.03
CA MET A 37 9.17 3.57 2.63
C MET A 37 10.16 4.01 3.69
N LEU A 38 10.33 3.21 4.73
CA LEU A 38 11.50 3.26 5.60
C LEU A 38 12.61 2.40 4.98
N PRO A 39 13.89 2.76 5.22
CA PRO A 39 15.01 1.93 4.78
C PRO A 39 14.96 0.56 5.48
N SER A 40 15.07 -0.52 4.71
CA SER A 40 15.07 -1.89 5.23
C SER A 40 16.13 -2.74 4.55
N VAL A 41 16.62 -3.76 5.27
CA VAL A 41 17.61 -4.70 4.73
C VAL A 41 17.04 -5.42 3.52
N GLY A 42 17.86 -5.52 2.47
CA GLY A 42 17.51 -6.16 1.20
C GLY A 42 16.84 -5.22 0.19
N MET A 43 16.44 -4.01 0.58
CA MET A 43 15.80 -3.04 -0.30
C MET A 43 16.76 -2.54 -1.38
N LEU A 44 16.26 -2.44 -2.62
CA LEU A 44 16.97 -1.81 -3.74
C LEU A 44 16.78 -0.30 -3.67
N VAL A 45 17.85 0.47 -3.89
CA VAL A 45 17.84 1.91 -3.68
C VAL A 45 18.51 2.65 -4.83
N GLU A 46 18.02 3.85 -5.09
CA GLU A 46 18.70 4.87 -5.88
C GLU A 46 19.30 5.89 -4.90
N PHE A 47 20.60 6.15 -5.03
CA PHE A 47 21.31 7.04 -4.11
C PHE A 47 22.41 7.88 -4.78
N ARG A 48 22.79 8.96 -4.11
CA ARG A 48 23.89 9.87 -4.46
C ARG A 48 24.87 9.98 -3.30
N CYS A 49 26.14 10.12 -3.61
CA CYS A 49 27.20 10.29 -2.61
C CYS A 49 27.70 11.72 -2.54
N ASP A 50 28.37 12.02 -1.44
CA ASP A 50 29.20 13.20 -1.26
C ASP A 50 30.42 13.20 -2.19
N ASP A 51 31.16 14.32 -2.20
CA ASP A 51 32.37 14.48 -3.01
C ASP A 51 33.46 13.45 -2.66
N ASN A 52 33.47 12.94 -1.43
CA ASN A 52 34.36 11.87 -0.98
C ASN A 52 33.94 10.48 -1.51
N GLY A 53 32.72 10.33 -2.03
CA GLY A 53 32.24 9.13 -2.71
C GLY A 53 31.97 7.92 -1.79
N TYR A 54 31.80 8.15 -0.48
CA TYR A 54 31.56 7.10 0.53
C TYR A 54 30.31 7.34 1.37
N THR A 55 29.97 8.61 1.63
CA THR A 55 28.79 8.96 2.43
C THR A 55 27.62 9.20 1.50
N ILE A 56 26.47 8.60 1.79
CA ILE A 56 25.25 8.87 1.04
C ILE A 56 24.66 10.18 1.51
N VAL A 57 24.38 11.10 0.57
CA VAL A 57 23.73 12.39 0.85
C VAL A 57 22.26 12.40 0.49
N ASP A 58 21.84 11.52 -0.42
CA ASP A 58 20.48 11.39 -0.88
C ASP A 58 20.21 9.94 -1.26
N CYS A 59 19.14 9.35 -0.71
CA CYS A 59 18.77 7.96 -0.87
C CYS A 59 17.25 7.82 -0.85
N LYS A 60 16.73 7.03 -1.79
CA LYS A 60 15.31 6.64 -1.82
C LYS A 60 15.18 5.19 -2.24
N ALA A 61 14.02 4.57 -1.98
CA ALA A 61 13.75 3.25 -2.52
C ALA A 61 13.66 3.36 -4.05
N SER A 62 14.27 2.40 -4.75
CA SER A 62 14.07 2.29 -6.20
C SER A 62 12.62 1.93 -6.50
N SER A 63 12.09 2.45 -7.60
CA SER A 63 10.78 2.07 -8.15
C SER A 63 10.77 0.60 -8.63
N TYR A 64 11.95 -0.02 -8.73
CA TYR A 64 12.16 -1.38 -9.20
C TYR A 64 12.63 -2.31 -8.07
N GLN A 65 11.72 -2.64 -7.13
CA GLN A 65 12.03 -3.54 -6.01
C GLN A 65 12.02 -5.04 -6.37
N LYS A 66 11.34 -5.43 -7.45
CA LYS A 66 11.18 -6.83 -7.88
C LYS A 66 11.24 -6.93 -9.41
N PHE A 67 11.85 -8.00 -9.91
CA PHE A 67 11.99 -8.29 -11.34
C PHE A 67 11.32 -9.64 -11.65
N PRO A 68 10.06 -9.66 -12.12
CA PRO A 68 9.35 -10.90 -12.40
C PRO A 68 9.94 -11.64 -13.61
N GLU A 69 9.76 -12.96 -13.63
CA GLU A 69 10.18 -13.80 -14.76
C GLU A 69 9.39 -13.43 -16.03
N GLY A 70 10.10 -13.16 -17.13
CA GLY A 70 9.50 -12.62 -18.36
C GLY A 70 9.26 -11.11 -18.38
N GLY A 71 9.69 -10.37 -17.35
CA GLY A 71 9.65 -8.90 -17.34
C GLY A 71 10.49 -8.26 -18.46
N LEU A 72 10.09 -7.07 -18.91
CA LEU A 72 10.79 -6.30 -19.97
C LEU A 72 12.21 -5.88 -19.55
N ILE A 73 12.45 -5.78 -18.25
CA ILE A 73 13.71 -5.40 -17.63
C ILE A 73 14.09 -6.48 -16.61
N ARG A 74 15.40 -6.74 -16.46
CA ARG A 74 15.92 -7.73 -15.53
C ARG A 74 16.73 -7.05 -14.44
N GLU A 75 16.99 -7.77 -13.34
CA GLU A 75 17.80 -7.23 -12.24
C GLU A 75 19.21 -6.81 -12.72
N ILE A 76 19.78 -7.52 -13.69
CA ILE A 76 21.07 -7.13 -14.30
C ILE A 76 21.02 -5.75 -14.96
N ASP A 77 19.85 -5.31 -15.47
CA ASP A 77 19.69 -3.97 -16.01
C ASP A 77 19.75 -2.93 -14.91
N PHE A 78 19.15 -3.19 -13.74
CA PHE A 78 19.23 -2.32 -12.55
C PHE A 78 20.67 -2.10 -12.12
N TRP A 79 21.47 -3.17 -12.07
CA TRP A 79 22.88 -3.07 -11.69
C TRP A 79 23.77 -2.36 -12.72
N ARG A 80 23.33 -2.26 -13.98
CA ARG A 80 24.06 -1.62 -15.08
C ARG A 80 23.71 -0.15 -15.30
N THR A 81 22.62 0.32 -14.71
CA THR A 81 22.17 1.70 -14.78
C THR A 81 22.48 2.45 -13.49
N ASN A 82 22.47 3.77 -13.57
CA ASN A 82 22.76 4.63 -12.43
C ASN A 82 21.51 5.25 -11.79
N THR A 83 20.41 5.30 -12.53
CA THR A 83 19.15 5.94 -12.11
C THR A 83 17.93 5.12 -12.54
N ASP A 84 16.82 5.29 -11.81
CA ASP A 84 15.55 4.67 -12.18
C ASP A 84 15.03 5.20 -13.53
N ASP A 85 15.36 6.44 -13.90
CA ASP A 85 14.98 7.05 -15.18
C ASP A 85 15.60 6.32 -16.38
N GLU A 86 16.86 5.86 -16.27
CA GLU A 86 17.51 5.03 -17.29
C GLU A 86 16.81 3.68 -17.45
N LEU A 87 16.33 3.07 -16.36
CA LEU A 87 15.55 1.83 -16.41
C LEU A 87 14.21 2.04 -17.09
N LYS A 88 13.54 3.16 -16.76
CA LYS A 88 12.27 3.54 -17.37
C LYS A 88 12.42 3.78 -18.88
N ALA A 89 13.53 4.37 -19.31
CA ALA A 89 13.84 4.53 -20.74
C ALA A 89 14.02 3.18 -21.44
N LYS A 90 14.80 2.25 -20.86
CA LYS A 90 14.95 0.89 -21.39
C LYS A 90 13.62 0.14 -21.50
N GLU A 91 12.76 0.27 -20.49
CA GLU A 91 11.42 -0.32 -20.50
C GLU A 91 10.57 0.27 -21.63
N ALA A 92 10.64 1.58 -21.85
CA ALA A 92 9.94 2.25 -22.95
C ALA A 92 10.45 1.81 -24.33
N ASP A 93 11.76 1.63 -24.50
CA ASP A 93 12.37 1.12 -25.74
C ASP A 93 11.90 -0.31 -26.05
N ALA A 94 11.85 -1.17 -25.03
CA ALA A 94 11.33 -2.53 -25.17
C ALA A 94 9.85 -2.53 -25.59
N LYS A 95 9.02 -1.67 -24.99
CA LYS A 95 7.61 -1.48 -25.40
C LYS A 95 7.49 -0.98 -26.83
N ALA A 96 8.33 -0.03 -27.23
CA ALA A 96 8.35 0.51 -28.61
C ALA A 96 8.74 -0.57 -29.64
N ALA A 97 9.67 -1.46 -29.30
CA ALA A 97 10.06 -2.59 -30.16
C ALA A 97 8.89 -3.57 -30.38
N ILE A 98 8.13 -3.87 -29.32
CA ILE A 98 6.91 -4.69 -29.41
C ILE A 98 5.89 -4.03 -30.33
N ALA A 99 5.62 -2.74 -30.14
CA ALA A 99 4.69 -1.99 -30.97
C ALA A 99 5.11 -1.98 -32.46
N LYS A 100 6.42 -1.84 -32.74
CA LYS A 100 6.95 -1.89 -34.11
C LYS A 100 6.75 -3.27 -34.75
N LYS A 101 6.92 -4.36 -33.98
CA LYS A 101 6.70 -5.73 -34.45
C LYS A 101 5.22 -5.95 -34.83
N ILE A 102 4.30 -5.57 -33.94
CA ILE A 102 2.85 -5.65 -34.20
C ILE A 102 2.48 -4.87 -35.45
N PHE A 103 2.99 -3.64 -35.58
CA PHE A 103 2.78 -2.82 -36.76
C PHE A 103 3.22 -3.51 -38.07
N SER A 104 4.40 -4.12 -38.08
CA SER A 104 4.92 -4.79 -39.28
C SER A 104 4.12 -6.04 -39.70
N GLN A 105 3.43 -6.70 -38.76
CA GLN A 105 2.71 -7.95 -39.01
C GLN A 105 1.23 -7.72 -39.38
N THR A 106 0.69 -6.53 -39.10
CA THR A 106 -0.73 -6.25 -39.22
C THR A 106 -1.09 -5.74 -40.62
N ASN A 107 -2.10 -6.35 -41.27
CA ASN A 107 -2.61 -5.87 -42.54
C ASN A 107 -3.72 -4.82 -42.34
N TYR A 108 -3.31 -3.55 -42.27
CA TYR A 108 -4.23 -2.42 -42.06
C TYR A 108 -5.23 -2.16 -43.19
N LEU A 109 -5.01 -2.73 -44.39
CA LEU A 109 -5.96 -2.61 -45.50
C LEU A 109 -7.19 -3.49 -45.30
N LYS A 110 -7.09 -4.58 -44.54
CA LYS A 110 -8.17 -5.54 -44.28
C LYS A 110 -8.65 -5.56 -42.82
N LEU A 111 -8.14 -4.64 -42.00
CA LEU A 111 -8.48 -4.59 -40.58
C LEU A 111 -9.97 -4.26 -40.39
N ALA A 112 -10.67 -5.11 -39.64
CA ALA A 112 -12.10 -4.97 -39.34
C ALA A 112 -12.36 -4.41 -37.92
N SER A 113 -11.51 -4.76 -36.95
CA SER A 113 -11.60 -4.31 -35.56
C SER A 113 -10.21 -4.14 -34.94
N ILE A 114 -10.11 -3.34 -33.87
CA ILE A 114 -8.89 -3.19 -33.07
C ILE A 114 -9.02 -4.10 -31.85
N GLU A 115 -8.15 -5.09 -31.74
CA GLU A 115 -8.13 -5.99 -30.58
C GLU A 115 -7.45 -5.34 -29.36
N LEU A 116 -7.93 -5.66 -28.16
CA LEU A 116 -7.30 -5.25 -26.92
C LEU A 116 -5.98 -5.98 -26.73
N SER A 117 -4.89 -5.22 -26.55
CA SER A 117 -3.59 -5.77 -26.17
C SER A 117 -3.54 -6.09 -24.66
N VAL A 118 -4.22 -5.28 -23.85
CA VAL A 118 -4.31 -5.46 -22.39
C VAL A 118 -5.74 -5.16 -21.93
N SER A 119 -6.28 -5.96 -21.00
CA SER A 119 -7.60 -5.72 -20.42
C SER A 119 -7.59 -4.48 -19.51
N ALA A 120 -8.74 -3.82 -19.37
CA ALA A 120 -8.88 -2.67 -18.44
C ALA A 120 -8.47 -3.05 -17.00
N GLN A 121 -8.85 -4.26 -16.55
CA GLN A 121 -8.51 -4.76 -15.22
C GLN A 121 -6.99 -4.90 -15.03
N ASN A 122 -6.28 -5.50 -15.99
CA ASN A 122 -4.84 -5.68 -15.87
C ASN A 122 -4.11 -4.34 -15.92
N CYS A 123 -4.55 -3.41 -16.78
CA CYS A 123 -3.99 -2.07 -16.81
C CYS A 123 -4.17 -1.32 -15.48
N ILE A 124 -5.34 -1.44 -14.84
CA ILE A 124 -5.61 -0.79 -13.54
C ILE A 124 -4.77 -1.46 -12.44
N LYS A 125 -4.62 -2.79 -12.46
CA LYS A 125 -3.74 -3.51 -11.53
C LYS A 125 -2.28 -3.11 -11.70
N ASP A 126 -1.82 -2.92 -12.93
CA ASP A 126 -0.45 -2.48 -13.21
C ASP A 126 -0.24 -1.02 -12.78
N PHE A 127 -1.26 -0.16 -12.91
CA PHE A 127 -1.21 1.23 -12.44
C PHE A 127 -1.11 1.32 -10.92
N PHE A 128 -1.94 0.56 -10.19
CA PHE A 128 -1.95 0.50 -8.73
C PHE A 128 -1.12 -0.68 -8.19
N ARG A 129 -0.05 -1.07 -8.91
CA ARG A 129 0.70 -2.30 -8.61
C ARG A 129 1.26 -2.28 -7.20
N ASP A 130 1.77 -1.13 -6.77
CA ASP A 130 2.39 -1.00 -5.45
C ASP A 130 1.34 -1.11 -4.35
N GLU A 131 0.16 -0.52 -4.53
CA GLU A 131 -0.96 -0.61 -3.59
C GLU A 131 -1.54 -2.02 -3.54
N PHE A 132 -1.70 -2.69 -4.68
CA PHE A 132 -2.14 -4.09 -4.74
C PHE A 132 -1.13 -5.02 -4.08
N ASN A 133 0.16 -4.82 -4.32
CA ASN A 133 1.21 -5.60 -3.66
C ASN A 133 1.22 -5.37 -2.15
N ALA A 134 0.99 -4.13 -1.70
CA ALA A 134 0.94 -3.79 -0.28
C ALA A 134 -0.22 -4.49 0.43
N ILE A 135 -1.35 -4.74 -0.25
CA ILE A 135 -2.50 -5.45 0.33
C ILE A 135 -2.52 -6.95 0.04
N ALA A 136 -1.64 -7.47 -0.81
CA ALA A 136 -1.67 -8.87 -1.25
C ALA A 136 -1.59 -9.88 -0.09
N PHE A 137 -0.94 -9.50 1.02
CA PHE A 137 -0.88 -10.35 2.22
C PHE A 137 -2.26 -10.55 2.86
N LEU A 138 -3.22 -9.64 2.67
CA LEU A 138 -4.57 -9.74 3.26
C LEU A 138 -5.29 -11.01 2.81
N ASP A 139 -5.12 -11.40 1.54
CA ASP A 139 -5.82 -12.56 1.00
C ASP A 139 -5.33 -13.84 1.69
N ALA A 140 -4.01 -13.97 1.90
CA ALA A 140 -3.42 -15.05 2.69
C ALA A 140 -3.82 -15.01 4.18
N GLN A 141 -4.17 -13.84 4.72
CA GLN A 141 -4.60 -13.71 6.11
C GLN A 141 -6.08 -14.02 6.31
N LYS A 142 -6.94 -13.78 5.31
CA LYS A 142 -8.35 -14.18 5.38
C LYS A 142 -8.53 -15.68 5.42
N GLU A 143 -7.66 -16.42 4.72
CA GLU A 143 -7.64 -17.89 4.76
C GLU A 143 -7.20 -18.42 6.14
N ASN A 144 -6.24 -17.76 6.80
CA ASN A 144 -5.78 -18.12 8.14
C ASN A 144 -6.69 -17.59 9.28
N ALA A 145 -7.49 -16.56 9.05
CA ALA A 145 -8.36 -15.94 10.06
C ALA A 145 -9.67 -16.71 10.31
N GLN A 146 -9.94 -17.79 9.56
CA GLN A 146 -11.10 -18.64 9.83
C GLN A 146 -10.97 -19.47 11.12
N SER A 147 -9.81 -19.46 11.80
CA SER A 147 -9.53 -20.40 12.89
C SER A 147 -9.09 -19.82 14.25
N SER A 148 -9.06 -18.50 14.49
CA SER A 148 -8.79 -18.01 15.86
C SER A 148 -9.25 -16.57 16.17
N ASP A 149 -10.08 -16.45 17.22
CA ASP A 149 -10.39 -15.29 18.08
C ASP A 149 -11.06 -14.02 17.52
N SER A 150 -12.37 -14.16 17.27
CA SER A 150 -13.53 -13.40 17.81
C SER A 150 -13.49 -11.88 18.13
N GLN A 151 -12.53 -11.07 17.68
CA GLN A 151 -12.62 -9.60 17.85
C GLN A 151 -12.35 -8.82 16.55
N PRO A 152 -13.08 -7.72 16.31
CA PRO A 152 -12.83 -6.87 15.16
C PRO A 152 -11.47 -6.17 15.31
N PRO A 153 -10.72 -5.98 14.21
CA PRO A 153 -9.43 -5.31 14.25
C PRO A 153 -9.54 -3.87 14.79
N LEU A 154 -8.49 -3.43 15.45
CA LEU A 154 -8.38 -2.07 15.98
C LEU A 154 -8.31 -1.05 14.85
N ASN A 155 -8.97 0.10 15.03
CA ASN A 155 -8.93 1.19 14.07
C ASN A 155 -7.56 1.89 14.15
N TYR A 156 -6.69 1.59 13.20
CA TYR A 156 -5.30 2.02 13.22
C TYR A 156 -5.16 3.54 13.23
N LEU A 157 -6.01 4.24 12.47
CA LEU A 157 -5.96 5.71 12.38
C LEU A 157 -6.23 6.39 13.74
N ILE A 158 -7.05 5.77 14.59
CA ILE A 158 -7.34 6.26 15.94
C ILE A 158 -6.22 5.86 16.91
N ILE A 159 -5.76 4.61 16.85
CA ILE A 159 -4.80 4.09 17.84
C ILE A 159 -3.34 4.50 17.56
N LYS A 160 -2.99 4.89 16.34
CA LYS A 160 -1.61 5.18 15.90
C LYS A 160 -0.79 6.01 16.89
N PRO A 161 -1.26 7.19 17.38
CA PRO A 161 -0.46 8.02 18.29
C PRO A 161 -0.17 7.32 19.63
N PHE A 162 -1.07 6.44 20.06
CA PHE A 162 -0.96 5.71 21.32
C PHE A 162 -0.14 4.44 21.18
N LEU A 163 -0.21 3.80 20.01
CA LEU A 163 0.65 2.69 19.65
C LEU A 163 2.12 3.12 19.59
N GLN A 164 2.42 4.27 18.97
CA GLN A 164 3.78 4.81 18.97
C GLN A 164 4.26 5.11 20.39
N LYS A 165 3.42 5.73 21.23
CA LYS A 165 3.76 5.98 22.65
C LYS A 165 4.03 4.69 23.41
N ALA A 166 3.27 3.63 23.15
CA ALA A 166 3.48 2.33 23.79
C ALA A 166 4.82 1.73 23.40
N ILE A 167 5.18 1.77 22.11
CA ILE A 167 6.49 1.32 21.61
C ILE A 167 7.62 2.14 22.22
N ASP A 168 7.52 3.47 22.17
CA ASP A 168 8.55 4.38 22.70
C ASP A 168 8.77 4.13 24.20
N TYR A 169 7.68 3.96 24.95
CA TYR A 169 7.75 3.64 26.38
C TYR A 169 8.40 2.28 26.63
N LEU A 170 8.07 1.26 25.83
CA LEU A 170 8.65 -0.07 25.95
C LEU A 170 10.16 -0.06 25.71
N VAL A 171 10.60 0.51 24.60
CA VAL A 171 12.02 0.61 24.22
C VAL A 171 12.81 1.48 25.20
N TYR A 172 12.19 2.53 25.74
CA TYR A 172 12.85 3.38 26.74
C TYR A 172 13.09 2.65 28.07
N ASN A 173 12.13 1.84 28.52
CA ASN A 173 12.22 1.15 29.81
C ASN A 173 13.00 -0.16 29.73
N ASP A 174 12.88 -0.92 28.64
CA ASP A 174 13.57 -2.19 28.44
C ASP A 174 14.62 -2.10 27.32
N LYS A 175 15.90 -1.99 27.72
CA LYS A 175 17.02 -1.86 26.78
C LYS A 175 17.26 -3.09 25.90
N HIS A 176 16.67 -4.25 26.21
CA HIS A 176 16.79 -5.45 25.39
C HIS A 176 15.83 -5.43 24.20
N ILE A 177 14.77 -4.61 24.28
CA ILE A 177 13.80 -4.43 23.21
C ILE A 177 14.19 -3.19 22.44
N THR A 178 14.46 -3.35 21.15
CA THR A 178 14.88 -2.25 20.27
C THR A 178 13.81 -1.93 19.24
N MET A 179 13.89 -0.76 18.61
CA MET A 179 12.99 -0.43 17.50
C MET A 179 13.08 -1.41 16.33
N ASP A 180 14.21 -2.11 16.17
CA ASP A 180 14.41 -3.12 15.13
C ASP A 180 13.44 -4.31 15.29
N ASN A 181 12.96 -4.59 16.51
CA ASN A 181 11.93 -5.59 16.76
C ASN A 181 10.59 -5.26 16.08
N PHE A 182 10.32 -3.99 15.75
CA PHE A 182 9.06 -3.54 15.16
C PHE A 182 9.20 -3.07 13.70
N ALA A 183 10.41 -3.10 13.14
CA ALA A 183 10.73 -2.46 11.85
C ALA A 183 9.89 -3.00 10.68
N ASN A 184 9.64 -4.31 10.64
CA ASN A 184 8.87 -4.94 9.55
C ASN A 184 7.41 -4.48 9.55
N GLU A 185 6.74 -4.52 10.71
CA GLU A 185 5.36 -4.09 10.86
C GLU A 185 5.21 -2.58 10.62
N MET A 186 6.16 -1.78 11.12
CA MET A 186 6.20 -0.33 10.89
C MET A 186 6.39 0.00 9.40
N GLN A 187 7.20 -0.78 8.68
CA GLN A 187 7.41 -0.60 7.24
C GLN A 187 6.12 -0.83 6.45
N ILE A 188 5.41 -1.91 6.74
CA ILE A 188 4.14 -2.24 6.08
C ILE A 188 3.11 -1.14 6.38
N LEU A 189 2.99 -0.72 7.64
CA LEU A 189 2.08 0.37 8.01
C LEU A 189 2.44 1.68 7.31
N LYS A 190 3.73 2.01 7.18
CA LYS A 190 4.17 3.22 6.48
C LYS A 190 3.77 3.23 5.01
N GLN A 191 3.93 2.09 4.32
CA GLN A 191 3.51 1.93 2.93
C GLN A 191 2.00 2.07 2.78
N LEU A 192 1.22 1.36 3.61
CA LEU A 192 -0.24 1.43 3.59
C LEU A 192 -0.76 2.82 3.95
N GLU A 193 -0.13 3.53 4.88
CA GLU A 193 -0.47 4.90 5.23
C GLU A 193 -0.23 5.86 4.07
N TYR A 194 0.89 5.69 3.36
CA TYR A 194 1.19 6.48 2.19
C TYR A 194 0.09 6.31 1.14
N SER A 195 -0.27 5.06 0.82
CA SER A 195 -1.36 4.73 -0.12
C SER A 195 -2.70 5.28 0.35
N TYR A 196 -3.06 5.10 1.63
CA TYR A 196 -4.31 5.60 2.19
C TYR A 196 -4.41 7.13 2.13
N ASN A 197 -3.34 7.83 2.48
CA ASN A 197 -3.28 9.29 2.39
C ASN A 197 -3.37 9.76 0.93
N HIS A 198 -2.72 9.04 0.00
CA HIS A 198 -2.85 9.31 -1.43
C HIS A 198 -4.31 9.24 -1.88
N PHE A 199 -5.04 8.20 -1.49
CA PHE A 199 -6.47 8.07 -1.81
C PHE A 199 -7.34 9.15 -1.15
N LYS A 200 -7.03 9.54 0.09
CA LYS A 200 -7.76 10.56 0.84
C LYS A 200 -7.56 11.96 0.25
N THR A 201 -6.36 12.28 -0.25
CA THR A 201 -6.07 13.57 -0.87
C THR A 201 -6.59 13.62 -2.31
N ASN A 202 -6.50 12.51 -3.04
CA ASN A 202 -6.93 12.41 -4.43
C ASN A 202 -8.32 11.76 -4.54
N VAL A 203 -9.33 12.31 -3.86
CA VAL A 203 -10.69 11.73 -3.84
C VAL A 203 -11.29 11.59 -5.25
N ASN A 204 -10.84 12.43 -6.20
CA ASN A 204 -11.30 12.46 -7.60
C ASN A 204 -10.14 12.24 -8.59
N ILE A 205 -9.43 11.11 -8.49
CA ILE A 205 -8.50 10.72 -9.56
C ILE A 205 -9.28 10.68 -10.88
N ASN A 206 -8.85 11.49 -11.85
CA ASN A 206 -9.52 11.62 -13.13
C ASN A 206 -9.29 10.34 -13.97
N ALA A 207 -10.30 9.47 -14.02
CA ALA A 207 -10.26 8.24 -14.81
C ALA A 207 -9.93 8.49 -16.28
N SER A 208 -10.34 9.63 -16.85
CA SER A 208 -10.01 10.03 -18.23
C SER A 208 -8.51 10.26 -18.43
N LYS A 209 -7.82 10.79 -17.41
CA LYS A 209 -6.38 11.01 -17.48
C LYS A 209 -5.62 9.67 -17.50
N ILE A 210 -5.93 8.78 -16.55
CA ILE A 210 -5.30 7.45 -16.49
C ILE A 210 -5.63 6.63 -17.74
N TYR A 211 -6.85 6.75 -18.24
CA TYR A 211 -7.24 6.09 -19.48
C TYR A 211 -6.34 6.51 -20.66
N LYS A 212 -6.10 7.81 -20.82
CA LYS A 212 -5.27 8.34 -21.91
C LYS A 212 -3.78 8.03 -21.72
N GLU A 213 -3.26 8.24 -20.52
CA GLU A 213 -1.82 8.14 -20.23
C GLU A 213 -1.34 6.70 -20.02
N CYS A 214 -2.20 5.82 -19.51
CA CYS A 214 -1.80 4.45 -19.14
C CYS A 214 -2.52 3.41 -20.00
N PHE A 215 -3.85 3.46 -20.08
CA PHE A 215 -4.59 2.42 -20.79
C PHE A 215 -4.32 2.45 -22.30
N LEU A 216 -4.46 3.61 -22.95
CA LEU A 216 -4.19 3.73 -24.39
C LEU A 216 -2.72 3.50 -24.76
N ASP A 217 -1.78 3.88 -23.89
CA ASP A 217 -0.35 3.65 -24.12
C ASP A 217 0.00 2.14 -24.13
N ALA A 218 -0.68 1.37 -23.28
CA ALA A 218 -0.57 -0.09 -23.22
C ALA A 218 -1.29 -0.83 -24.37
N GLN A 219 -2.13 -0.14 -25.17
CA GLN A 219 -2.81 -0.74 -26.33
C GLN A 219 -1.94 -0.66 -27.60
N TYR A 220 -1.02 -1.63 -27.76
CA TYR A 220 -0.11 -1.66 -28.91
C TYR A 220 -0.83 -1.77 -30.27
N ASN A 221 -1.95 -2.51 -30.34
CA ASN A 221 -2.76 -2.62 -31.57
C ASN A 221 -3.36 -1.27 -31.98
N TYR A 222 -3.87 -0.51 -31.01
CA TYR A 222 -4.38 0.85 -31.22
C TYR A 222 -3.29 1.81 -31.69
N ARG A 223 -2.11 1.77 -31.05
CA ARG A 223 -0.95 2.58 -31.47
C ARG A 223 -0.49 2.21 -32.89
N GLY A 224 -0.56 0.93 -33.25
CA GLY A 224 -0.31 0.47 -34.61
C GLY A 224 -1.25 1.10 -35.62
N VAL A 225 -2.55 1.23 -35.30
CA VAL A 225 -3.53 1.92 -36.17
C VAL A 225 -3.22 3.41 -36.31
N LEU A 226 -2.88 4.11 -35.23
CA LEU A 226 -2.49 5.53 -35.31
C LEU A 226 -1.28 5.73 -36.23
N ARG A 227 -0.26 4.89 -36.07
CA ARG A 227 0.91 4.89 -36.95
C ARG A 227 0.55 4.55 -38.40
N ALA A 228 -0.40 3.64 -38.62
CA ALA A 228 -0.88 3.33 -39.96
C ALA A 228 -1.55 4.54 -40.62
N ILE A 229 -2.36 5.29 -39.87
CA ILE A 229 -2.97 6.53 -40.35
C ILE A 229 -1.91 7.54 -40.78
N GLU A 230 -0.85 7.74 -39.99
CA GLU A 230 0.28 8.61 -40.34
C GLU A 230 0.96 8.16 -41.65
N VAL A 231 1.30 6.88 -41.76
CA VAL A 231 1.93 6.31 -42.97
C VAL A 231 1.03 6.42 -44.21
N PHE A 232 -0.29 6.24 -44.05
CA PHE A 232 -1.23 6.42 -45.17
C PHE A 232 -1.39 7.90 -45.55
N ASN A 233 -1.35 8.84 -44.60
CA ASN A 233 -1.33 10.26 -44.90
C ASN A 233 -0.05 10.67 -45.66
N GLU A 234 1.12 10.15 -45.27
CA GLU A 234 2.37 10.37 -46.00
C GLU A 234 2.31 9.81 -47.43
N LYS A 235 1.78 8.59 -47.61
CA LYS A 235 1.58 7.99 -48.93
C LYS A 235 0.60 8.81 -49.78
N LYS A 236 -0.49 9.32 -49.18
CA LYS A 236 -1.42 10.22 -49.85
C LYS A 236 -0.71 11.48 -50.36
N LEU A 237 0.09 12.12 -49.52
CA LEU A 237 0.87 13.30 -49.89
C LEU A 237 1.84 13.02 -51.05
N GLN A 238 2.50 11.85 -51.05
CA GLN A 238 3.36 11.42 -52.15
C GLN A 238 2.58 11.23 -53.46
N ILE A 239 1.38 10.65 -53.41
CA ILE A 239 0.51 10.48 -54.58
C ILE A 239 0.00 11.83 -55.10
N GLU A 240 -0.41 12.74 -54.21
CA GLU A 240 -0.83 14.10 -54.58
C GLU A 240 0.30 14.88 -55.26
N ASN A 241 1.52 14.79 -54.72
CA ASN A 241 2.71 15.37 -55.35
C ASN A 241 2.98 14.75 -56.73
N LYS A 242 2.84 13.42 -56.88
CA LYS A 242 2.97 12.75 -58.17
C LYS A 242 1.93 13.24 -59.18
N ILE A 243 0.67 13.39 -58.76
CA ILE A 243 -0.40 13.97 -59.59
C ILE A 243 -0.04 15.40 -60.01
N ARG A 244 0.49 16.22 -59.10
CA ARG A 244 0.93 17.59 -59.39
C ARG A 244 2.05 17.63 -60.42
N VAL A 245 3.07 16.79 -60.29
CA VAL A 245 4.19 16.67 -61.23
C VAL A 245 3.69 16.23 -62.61
N CYS A 246 2.87 15.18 -62.68
CA CYS A 246 2.28 14.71 -63.94
C CYS A 246 1.38 15.78 -64.60
N ASN A 247 0.66 16.59 -63.81
CA ASN A 247 -0.12 17.71 -64.34
C ASN A 247 0.76 18.82 -64.93
N MET A 248 1.92 19.11 -64.32
CA MET A 248 2.89 20.05 -64.89
C MET A 248 3.50 19.51 -66.19
N GLU A 249 3.81 18.22 -66.23
CA GLU A 249 4.28 17.55 -67.45
C GLU A 249 3.23 17.61 -68.56
N LEU A 250 1.95 17.37 -68.24
CA LEU A 250 0.83 17.54 -69.17
C LEU A 250 0.74 18.96 -69.74
N ARG A 251 0.89 20.00 -68.89
CA ARG A 251 0.92 21.39 -69.33
C ARG A 251 2.11 21.67 -70.24
N SER A 252 3.28 21.11 -69.94
CA SER A 252 4.48 21.22 -70.79
C SER A 252 4.28 20.53 -72.14
N ILE A 253 3.71 19.32 -72.16
CA ILE A 253 3.37 18.60 -73.39
C ILE A 253 2.36 19.42 -74.20
N GLN A 254 1.32 19.95 -73.56
CA GLN A 254 0.31 20.79 -74.22
C GLN A 254 0.94 22.05 -74.84
N SER A 255 1.80 22.75 -74.10
CA SER A 255 2.53 23.92 -74.62
C SER A 255 3.43 23.58 -75.81
N LYS A 256 4.08 22.41 -75.83
CA LYS A 256 4.88 21.94 -76.97
C LYS A 256 4.02 21.60 -78.20
N VAL A 257 2.85 21.00 -77.97
CA VAL A 257 1.86 20.72 -79.02
C VAL A 257 1.33 22.02 -79.62
N ASP A 258 0.95 22.99 -78.78
CA ASP A 258 0.42 24.30 -79.21
C ASP A 258 1.49 25.11 -79.97
N ALA A 259 2.76 25.01 -79.55
CA ALA A 259 3.90 25.66 -80.20
C ALA A 259 4.41 24.93 -81.46
N LYS A 260 3.79 23.82 -81.89
CA LYS A 260 4.22 22.96 -83.01
C LYS A 260 5.70 22.53 -82.93
N LYS A 261 6.24 22.33 -81.72
CA LYS A 261 7.63 21.92 -81.50
C LYS A 261 7.70 20.44 -81.13
N GLY A 262 8.33 19.63 -81.99
CA GLY A 262 8.55 18.19 -81.79
C GLY A 262 7.66 17.30 -82.66
N ASP A 263 7.81 15.97 -82.51
CA ASP A 263 7.05 14.97 -83.28
C ASP A 263 5.64 14.77 -82.69
N PRO A 264 4.56 15.08 -83.43
CA PRO A 264 3.19 15.05 -82.92
C PRO A 264 2.71 13.65 -82.51
N LYS A 265 3.21 12.58 -83.15
CA LYS A 265 2.83 11.21 -82.76
C LYS A 265 3.42 10.84 -81.39
N LEU A 266 4.69 11.15 -81.17
CA LEU A 266 5.39 10.89 -79.89
C LEU A 266 4.77 11.71 -78.74
N LEU A 267 4.40 12.97 -78.98
CA LEU A 267 3.75 13.81 -77.98
C LEU A 267 2.35 13.30 -77.60
N ALA A 268 1.59 12.76 -78.57
CA ALA A 268 0.27 12.19 -78.32
C ALA A 268 0.33 10.90 -77.48
N THR A 269 1.29 10.00 -77.77
CA THR A 269 1.50 8.77 -76.99
C THR A 269 1.90 9.10 -75.55
N LYS A 270 2.87 10.00 -75.37
CA LYS A 270 3.31 10.44 -74.05
C LYS A 270 2.21 11.13 -73.24
N LYS A 271 1.33 11.90 -73.92
CA LYS A 271 0.14 12.51 -73.29
C LYS A 271 -0.83 11.44 -72.76
N GLN A 272 -1.09 10.37 -73.52
CA GLN A 272 -1.94 9.27 -73.08
C GLN A 272 -1.33 8.50 -71.90
N GLU A 273 -0.01 8.25 -71.90
CA GLU A 273 0.69 7.61 -70.79
C GLU A 273 0.57 8.41 -69.49
N VAL A 274 0.84 9.73 -69.54
CA VAL A 274 0.73 10.61 -68.37
C VAL A 274 -0.71 10.69 -67.86
N LEU A 275 -1.71 10.71 -68.75
CA LEU A 275 -3.13 10.64 -68.37
C LEU A 275 -3.48 9.31 -67.68
N GLY A 276 -2.95 8.19 -68.17
CA GLY A 276 -3.12 6.87 -67.55
C GLY A 276 -2.50 6.81 -66.14
N ILE A 277 -1.30 7.38 -65.97
CA ILE A 277 -0.63 7.48 -64.65
C ILE A 277 -1.45 8.34 -63.69
N ILE A 278 -2.00 9.46 -64.14
CA ILE A 278 -2.87 10.31 -63.32
C ILE A 278 -4.17 9.59 -62.93
N ALA A 279 -4.79 8.87 -63.86
CA ALA A 279 -6.01 8.11 -63.59
C ALA A 279 -5.77 7.04 -62.50
N LYS A 280 -4.66 6.29 -62.62
CA LYS A 280 -4.26 5.30 -61.61
C LYS A 280 -3.96 5.96 -60.27
N ALA A 281 -3.17 7.03 -60.25
CA ALA A 281 -2.83 7.77 -59.03
C ALA A 281 -4.07 8.37 -58.33
N LYS A 282 -5.06 8.87 -59.10
CA LYS A 282 -6.34 9.34 -58.56
C LYS A 282 -7.15 8.20 -57.93
N ASN A 283 -7.16 7.02 -58.56
CA ASN A 283 -7.84 5.86 -58.01
C ASN A 283 -7.19 5.40 -56.70
N ASP A 284 -5.86 5.28 -56.69
CA ASP A 284 -5.07 4.92 -55.51
C ASP A 284 -5.29 5.93 -54.36
N SER A 285 -5.35 7.23 -54.67
CA SER A 285 -5.68 8.29 -53.70
C SER A 285 -7.05 8.08 -53.06
N ARG A 286 -8.09 7.77 -53.86
CA ARG A 286 -9.44 7.51 -53.34
C ARG A 286 -9.48 6.28 -52.44
N THR A 287 -8.73 5.23 -52.79
CA THR A 287 -8.61 4.03 -51.95
C THR A 287 -7.89 4.35 -50.63
N ILE A 288 -6.85 5.17 -50.66
CA ILE A 288 -6.14 5.58 -49.43
C ILE A 288 -7.05 6.46 -48.56
N ASP A 289 -7.82 7.38 -49.15
CA ASP A 289 -8.78 8.21 -48.42
C ASP A 289 -9.83 7.39 -47.68
N SER A 290 -10.41 6.36 -48.33
CA SER A 290 -11.39 5.49 -47.68
C SER A 290 -10.77 4.65 -46.56
N VAL A 291 -9.52 4.20 -46.73
CA VAL A 291 -8.77 3.48 -45.68
C VAL A 291 -8.49 4.41 -44.50
N ILE A 292 -8.03 5.64 -44.71
CA ILE A 292 -7.76 6.61 -43.64
C ILE A 292 -9.05 6.92 -42.88
N ALA A 293 -10.15 7.19 -43.58
CA ALA A 293 -11.45 7.48 -42.96
C ALA A 293 -11.91 6.32 -42.07
N ARG A 294 -11.84 5.08 -42.58
CA ARG A 294 -12.18 3.88 -41.82
C ARG A 294 -11.29 3.70 -40.59
N LEU A 295 -9.97 3.85 -40.73
CA LEU A 295 -9.04 3.69 -39.60
C LEU A 295 -9.25 4.77 -38.53
N LYS A 296 -9.56 6.02 -38.93
CA LYS A 296 -9.91 7.09 -37.99
C LYS A 296 -11.19 6.78 -37.22
N GLU A 297 -12.25 6.40 -37.92
CA GLU A 297 -13.52 6.01 -37.30
C GLU A 297 -13.34 4.84 -36.32
N MET A 298 -12.59 3.80 -36.72
CA MET A 298 -12.24 2.68 -35.85
C MET A 298 -11.48 3.12 -34.61
N SER A 299 -10.52 4.04 -34.75
CA SER A 299 -9.73 4.56 -33.63
C SER A 299 -10.59 5.37 -32.64
N GLU A 300 -11.52 6.19 -33.14
CA GLU A 300 -12.42 6.99 -32.32
C GLU A 300 -13.44 6.13 -31.58
N ASN A 301 -14.00 5.12 -32.25
CA ASN A 301 -14.92 4.17 -31.64
C ASN A 301 -14.22 3.33 -30.58
N PHE A 302 -12.99 2.85 -30.86
CA PHE A 302 -12.17 2.13 -29.88
C PHE A 302 -11.95 2.95 -28.60
N VAL A 303 -11.65 4.25 -28.72
CA VAL A 303 -11.48 5.15 -27.57
C VAL A 303 -12.79 5.31 -26.79
N LYS A 304 -13.91 5.57 -27.47
CA LYS A 304 -15.21 5.82 -26.83
C LYS A 304 -15.74 4.57 -26.11
N ASP A 305 -15.70 3.42 -26.76
CA ASP A 305 -16.30 2.19 -26.25
C ASP A 305 -15.51 1.65 -25.06
N ASN A 306 -14.18 1.63 -25.17
CA ASN A 306 -13.34 1.14 -24.09
C ASN A 306 -13.27 2.12 -22.90
N PHE A 307 -13.47 3.42 -23.10
CA PHE A 307 -13.49 4.37 -21.98
C PHE A 307 -14.65 4.09 -21.01
N LYS A 308 -15.86 3.83 -21.53
CA LYS A 308 -17.03 3.51 -20.68
C LYS A 308 -16.79 2.27 -19.82
N VAL A 309 -16.23 1.21 -20.44
CA VAL A 309 -15.88 -0.02 -19.73
C VAL A 309 -14.79 0.24 -18.69
N PHE A 310 -13.74 0.98 -19.08
CA PHE A 310 -12.63 1.32 -18.20
C PHE A 310 -13.09 2.13 -16.98
N GLU A 311 -13.93 3.14 -17.16
CA GLU A 311 -14.42 4.00 -16.08
C GLU A 311 -15.20 3.22 -15.01
N VAL A 312 -16.11 2.33 -15.44
CA VAL A 312 -16.87 1.47 -14.52
C VAL A 312 -15.95 0.54 -13.73
N VAL A 313 -15.01 -0.11 -14.41
CA VAL A 313 -14.04 -1.02 -13.76
C VAL A 313 -13.11 -0.25 -12.82
N PHE A 314 -12.63 0.92 -13.24
CA PHE A 314 -11.77 1.80 -12.46
C PHE A 314 -12.45 2.22 -11.15
N ASN A 315 -13.66 2.75 -11.22
CA ASN A 315 -14.39 3.20 -10.03
C ASN A 315 -14.62 2.05 -9.04
N LYS A 316 -14.97 0.85 -9.54
CA LYS A 316 -15.17 -0.33 -8.68
C LYS A 316 -13.86 -0.78 -8.03
N MET A 317 -12.77 -0.88 -8.80
CA MET A 317 -11.46 -1.27 -8.28
C MET A 317 -10.89 -0.24 -7.32
N TYR A 318 -11.08 1.05 -7.59
CA TYR A 318 -10.62 2.14 -6.74
C TYR A 318 -11.29 2.11 -5.36
N GLN A 319 -12.62 1.99 -5.31
CA GLN A 319 -13.35 1.85 -4.05
C GLN A 319 -12.98 0.58 -3.28
N LEU A 320 -12.79 -0.54 -3.99
CA LEU A 320 -12.29 -1.77 -3.40
C LEU A 320 -10.92 -1.55 -2.76
N LEU A 321 -10.00 -0.91 -3.48
CA LEU A 321 -8.63 -0.67 -3.04
C LEU A 321 -8.57 0.23 -1.80
N ILE A 322 -9.41 1.29 -1.73
CA ILE A 322 -9.52 2.15 -0.54
C ILE A 322 -9.96 1.34 0.69
N ASN A 323 -11.04 0.57 0.54
CA ASN A 323 -11.59 -0.23 1.64
C ASN A 323 -10.60 -1.31 2.10
N LYS A 324 -9.94 -1.97 1.16
CA LYS A 324 -8.89 -2.97 1.43
C LYS A 324 -7.65 -2.38 2.09
N THR A 325 -7.23 -1.18 1.68
CA THR A 325 -6.09 -0.49 2.29
C THR A 325 -6.41 -0.13 3.73
N LYS A 326 -7.63 0.34 4.01
CA LYS A 326 -8.08 0.62 5.39
C LYS A 326 -8.16 -0.67 6.22
N GLU A 327 -8.72 -1.74 5.67
CA GLU A 327 -8.75 -3.05 6.32
C GLU A 327 -7.33 -3.57 6.64
N ALA A 328 -6.38 -3.40 5.70
CA ALA A 328 -4.98 -3.73 5.90
C ALA A 328 -4.32 -2.93 7.02
N LEU A 329 -4.59 -1.62 7.08
CA LEU A 329 -4.09 -0.76 8.15
C LEU A 329 -4.59 -1.25 9.52
N ASP A 330 -5.89 -1.53 9.64
CA ASP A 330 -6.50 -1.97 10.90
C ASP A 330 -5.93 -3.34 11.35
N ILE A 331 -5.76 -4.28 10.42
CA ILE A 331 -5.15 -5.60 10.70
C ILE A 331 -3.68 -5.47 11.11
N CYS A 332 -2.86 -4.75 10.33
CA CYS A 332 -1.44 -4.56 10.65
C CYS A 332 -1.25 -3.77 11.94
N GLY A 333 -2.10 -2.77 12.19
CA GLY A 333 -2.10 -1.99 13.43
C GLY A 333 -2.41 -2.87 14.64
N THR A 334 -3.38 -3.77 14.52
CA THR A 334 -3.71 -4.75 15.56
C THR A 334 -2.55 -5.69 15.83
N ARG A 335 -1.91 -6.23 14.78
CA ARG A 335 -0.73 -7.11 14.92
C ARG A 335 0.45 -6.43 15.60
N LEU A 336 0.71 -5.19 15.23
CA LEU A 336 1.77 -4.41 15.88
C LEU A 336 1.44 -4.21 17.36
N ASP A 337 0.19 -3.88 17.68
CA ASP A 337 -0.27 -3.79 19.07
C ASP A 337 -0.19 -5.15 19.79
N ASP A 338 -0.45 -6.28 19.12
CA ASP A 338 -0.34 -7.64 19.70
C ASP A 338 1.09 -7.94 20.08
N LYS A 339 2.03 -7.60 19.20
CA LYS A 339 3.46 -7.72 19.46
C LYS A 339 3.92 -6.83 20.62
N VAL A 340 3.44 -5.59 20.69
CA VAL A 340 3.70 -4.68 21.81
C VAL A 340 3.17 -5.25 23.12
N PHE A 341 1.98 -5.84 23.10
CA PHE A 341 1.40 -6.49 24.26
C PHE A 341 2.21 -7.68 24.74
N THR A 342 2.56 -8.63 23.86
CA THR A 342 3.35 -9.81 24.24
C THR A 342 4.70 -9.38 24.83
N LEU A 343 5.45 -8.53 24.12
CA LEU A 343 6.75 -8.05 24.60
C LEU A 343 6.65 -7.23 25.89
N GLY A 344 5.61 -6.40 26.02
CA GLY A 344 5.37 -5.59 27.21
C GLY A 344 4.98 -6.40 28.44
N MET A 345 4.19 -7.47 28.27
CA MET A 345 3.80 -8.38 29.36
C MET A 345 4.95 -9.29 29.79
N ASP A 346 5.86 -9.63 28.90
CA ASP A 346 7.05 -10.44 29.21
C ASP A 346 8.16 -9.62 29.89
N SER A 347 8.25 -8.31 29.59
CA SER A 347 9.28 -7.43 30.12
C SER A 347 9.21 -7.23 31.64
N GLN A 348 10.28 -7.60 32.35
CA GLN A 348 10.44 -7.30 33.78
C GLN A 348 10.60 -5.80 34.07
N ALA A 349 11.18 -5.03 33.15
CA ALA A 349 11.30 -3.60 33.32
C ALA A 349 9.91 -2.95 33.40
N ILE A 350 9.00 -3.31 32.49
CA ILE A 350 7.61 -2.84 32.49
C ILE A 350 6.85 -3.28 33.73
N LYS A 351 7.03 -4.52 34.20
CA LYS A 351 6.45 -5.00 35.46
C LYS A 351 6.79 -4.07 36.62
N ASN A 352 8.04 -3.61 36.69
CA ASN A 352 8.52 -2.78 37.78
C ASN A 352 8.24 -1.28 37.63
N THR A 353 8.16 -0.74 36.41
CA THR A 353 7.98 0.71 36.21
C THR A 353 6.54 1.11 35.89
N PHE A 354 5.87 0.37 35.02
CA PHE A 354 4.53 0.69 34.53
C PHE A 354 3.45 0.24 35.50
N PHE A 355 3.46 -1.05 35.88
CA PHE A 355 2.38 -1.62 36.67
C PHE A 355 2.36 -1.19 38.14
N ARG A 356 3.46 -0.65 38.67
CA ARG A 356 3.48 -0.03 40.00
C ARG A 356 2.69 1.28 40.07
N GLN A 357 2.32 1.88 38.93
CA GLN A 357 1.55 3.12 38.87
C GLN A 357 0.02 2.89 38.98
N ASN A 358 -0.42 1.79 39.60
CA ASN A 358 -1.83 1.40 39.73
C ASN A 358 -2.60 1.31 38.39
N ILE A 359 -1.91 0.83 37.36
CA ILE A 359 -2.50 0.56 36.04
C ILE A 359 -3.11 -0.85 36.07
N ASN A 360 -4.38 -0.95 35.70
CA ASN A 360 -5.22 -2.14 35.89
C ASN A 360 -5.58 -2.86 34.59
N THR A 361 -5.02 -2.40 33.48
CA THR A 361 -5.24 -2.87 32.11
C THR A 361 -3.89 -3.25 31.48
N PRO A 362 -3.85 -4.14 30.47
CA PRO A 362 -2.59 -4.69 29.97
C PRO A 362 -1.75 -3.65 29.21
N PHE A 363 -0.48 -3.93 28.95
CA PHE A 363 0.39 -2.99 28.22
C PHE A 363 0.07 -3.04 26.73
N CYS A 364 -0.85 -2.20 26.28
CA CYS A 364 -1.25 -2.08 24.88
C CYS A 364 -1.68 -0.64 24.57
N ALA A 365 -1.86 -0.30 23.30
CA ALA A 365 -2.25 1.04 22.85
C ALA A 365 -3.53 1.54 23.55
N MET A 366 -4.49 0.65 23.85
CA MET A 366 -5.74 1.00 24.52
C MET A 366 -5.55 1.50 25.96
N THR A 367 -4.53 1.02 26.66
CA THR A 367 -4.20 1.51 28.01
C THR A 367 -3.61 2.92 27.95
N PHE A 368 -2.81 3.22 26.93
CA PHE A 368 -2.33 4.58 26.70
C PHE A 368 -3.48 5.52 26.29
N ILE A 369 -4.47 5.04 25.55
CA ILE A 369 -5.71 5.78 25.25
C ILE A 369 -6.49 6.06 26.54
N GLU A 370 -6.67 5.06 27.40
CA GLU A 370 -7.34 5.21 28.69
C GLU A 370 -6.70 6.31 29.53
N HIS A 371 -5.37 6.27 29.68
CA HIS A 371 -4.63 7.29 30.44
C HIS A 371 -4.76 8.68 29.85
N HIS A 372 -4.79 8.80 28.53
CA HIS A 372 -5.02 10.08 27.88
C HIS A 372 -6.44 10.59 28.16
N ILE A 373 -7.46 9.75 27.96
CA ILE A 373 -8.86 10.11 28.18
C ILE A 373 -9.12 10.53 29.63
N ARG A 374 -8.51 9.85 30.62
CA ARG A 374 -8.66 10.20 32.04
C ARG A 374 -8.18 11.63 32.35
N ARG A 375 -7.27 12.19 31.54
CA ARG A 375 -6.74 13.56 31.70
C ARG A 375 -7.55 14.61 30.93
N LEU A 376 -8.48 14.21 30.06
CA LEU A 376 -9.27 15.13 29.25
C LEU A 376 -10.42 15.76 30.05
N ASN A 377 -10.68 17.04 29.80
CA ASN A 377 -11.89 17.70 30.29
C ASN A 377 -13.08 17.32 29.39
N LYS A 378 -13.96 16.46 29.92
CA LYS A 378 -15.14 15.93 29.20
C LYS A 378 -16.10 17.02 28.72
N ALA A 379 -16.11 18.20 29.33
CA ALA A 379 -16.96 19.31 28.95
C ALA A 379 -16.41 20.18 27.81
N LYS A 380 -15.13 20.00 27.43
CA LYS A 380 -14.43 20.83 26.42
C LYS A 380 -13.66 20.00 25.40
N MET A 381 -14.16 18.82 25.04
CA MET A 381 -13.49 17.94 24.07
C MET A 381 -13.64 18.48 22.65
N SER A 382 -12.54 18.44 21.89
CA SER A 382 -12.55 18.63 20.44
C SER A 382 -13.23 17.46 19.72
N ASN A 383 -13.52 17.64 18.42
CA ASN A 383 -14.11 16.57 17.60
C ASN A 383 -13.21 15.31 17.55
N ASN A 384 -11.89 15.48 17.45
CA ASN A 384 -10.95 14.35 17.41
C ASN A 384 -10.90 13.62 18.75
N GLU A 385 -10.87 14.35 19.88
CA GLU A 385 -10.90 13.76 21.22
C GLU A 385 -12.20 13.01 21.47
N SER A 386 -13.32 13.55 20.99
CA SER A 386 -14.64 12.90 21.09
C SER A 386 -14.68 11.58 20.33
N VAL A 387 -14.06 11.50 19.14
CA VAL A 387 -13.94 10.25 18.38
C VAL A 387 -13.12 9.21 19.15
N VAL A 388 -11.96 9.59 19.69
CA VAL A 388 -11.10 8.71 20.50
C VAL A 388 -11.84 8.23 21.75
N PHE A 389 -12.54 9.13 22.44
CA PHE A 389 -13.33 8.82 23.64
C PHE A 389 -14.43 7.80 23.35
N ASN A 390 -15.24 8.04 22.32
CA ASN A 390 -16.32 7.15 21.93
C ASN A 390 -15.79 5.77 21.48
N TYR A 391 -14.64 5.76 20.81
CA TYR A 391 -13.99 4.52 20.40
C TYR A 391 -13.53 3.70 21.60
N TYR A 392 -12.84 4.33 22.56
CA TYR A 392 -12.42 3.67 23.81
C TYR A 392 -13.61 3.15 24.62
N GLN A 393 -14.69 3.93 24.75
CA GLN A 393 -15.87 3.48 25.49
C GLN A 393 -16.51 2.22 24.90
N ARG A 394 -16.49 2.07 23.57
CA ARG A 394 -16.97 0.84 22.91
C ARG A 394 -16.04 -0.33 23.20
N TYR A 395 -14.73 -0.11 23.11
CA TYR A 395 -13.73 -1.13 23.42
C TYR A 395 -13.80 -1.61 24.87
N ALA A 396 -13.90 -0.68 25.82
CA ALA A 396 -13.89 -0.97 27.26
C ALA A 396 -15.10 -1.81 27.73
N LYS A 397 -16.19 -1.85 26.97
CA LYS A 397 -17.34 -2.73 27.26
C LYS A 397 -17.00 -4.21 27.09
N ASN A 398 -15.99 -4.53 26.31
CA ASN A 398 -15.55 -5.90 26.04
C ASN A 398 -14.52 -6.38 27.07
N TYR A 399 -14.19 -5.59 28.09
CA TYR A 399 -13.25 -6.01 29.13
C TYR A 399 -13.83 -7.13 29.99
N THR A 400 -13.05 -8.19 30.15
CA THR A 400 -13.26 -9.23 31.14
C THR A 400 -12.68 -8.77 32.47
N ASN A 401 -13.54 -8.61 33.47
CA ASN A 401 -13.15 -8.07 34.77
C ASN A 401 -12.74 -9.20 35.72
N TYR A 402 -11.57 -9.05 36.34
CA TYR A 402 -11.02 -9.90 37.39
C TYR A 402 -10.89 -9.11 38.68
N VAL A 403 -10.90 -9.80 39.82
CA VAL A 403 -10.67 -9.17 41.13
C VAL A 403 -9.50 -9.80 41.85
N ILE A 404 -8.68 -8.98 42.49
CA ILE A 404 -7.67 -9.39 43.47
C ILE A 404 -7.98 -8.71 44.79
N PHE A 405 -8.19 -9.52 45.83
CA PHE A 405 -8.30 -9.04 47.21
C PHE A 405 -7.04 -9.43 47.99
N SER A 406 -6.20 -8.45 48.30
CA SER A 406 -4.96 -8.65 49.06
C SER A 406 -4.49 -7.33 49.68
N GLU A 407 -3.78 -7.44 50.80
CA GLU A 407 -3.08 -6.34 51.47
C GLU A 407 -1.59 -6.27 51.09
N ASN A 408 -1.10 -7.26 50.33
CA ASN A 408 0.32 -7.41 49.98
C ASN A 408 0.59 -6.95 48.54
N ASP A 409 1.27 -5.81 48.40
CA ASP A 409 1.58 -5.21 47.10
C ASP A 409 2.38 -6.12 46.17
N ALA A 410 3.28 -6.97 46.70
CA ALA A 410 4.07 -7.89 45.88
C ALA A 410 3.20 -9.02 45.31
N PHE A 411 2.30 -9.57 46.13
CA PHE A 411 1.31 -10.57 45.71
C PHE A 411 0.39 -10.01 44.62
N VAL A 412 -0.12 -8.79 44.85
CA VAL A 412 -1.00 -8.08 43.90
C VAL A 412 -0.29 -7.86 42.57
N LEU A 413 0.96 -7.39 42.58
CA LEU A 413 1.69 -7.07 41.36
C LEU A 413 1.93 -8.33 40.51
N ASP A 414 2.41 -9.42 41.11
CA ASP A 414 2.71 -10.66 40.40
C ASP A 414 1.46 -11.30 39.81
N LEU A 415 0.38 -11.40 40.60
CA LEU A 415 -0.89 -11.97 40.13
C LEU A 415 -1.55 -11.09 39.08
N LYS A 416 -1.51 -9.76 39.24
CA LYS A 416 -2.01 -8.81 38.24
C LYS A 416 -1.31 -9.00 36.91
N CYS A 417 0.03 -9.03 36.91
CA CYS A 417 0.78 -9.22 35.67
C CYS A 417 0.44 -10.56 35.00
N LYS A 418 0.24 -11.62 35.80
CA LYS A 418 -0.12 -12.94 35.25
C LYS A 418 -1.52 -12.96 34.63
N ILE A 419 -2.51 -12.31 35.24
CA ILE A 419 -3.85 -12.17 34.67
C ILE A 419 -3.82 -11.33 33.40
N LEU A 420 -3.17 -10.17 33.44
CA LEU A 420 -3.11 -9.25 32.30
C LEU A 420 -2.35 -9.84 31.10
N ALA A 421 -1.41 -10.77 31.34
CA ALA A 421 -0.70 -11.50 30.29
C ALA A 421 -1.58 -12.52 29.55
N LYS A 422 -2.69 -12.98 30.14
CA LYS A 422 -3.59 -13.97 29.51
C LYS A 422 -4.28 -13.41 28.26
N ALA A 423 -4.82 -12.20 28.37
CA ALA A 423 -5.60 -11.60 27.30
C ALA A 423 -5.56 -10.07 27.35
N LYS A 424 -5.52 -9.44 26.18
CA LYS A 424 -5.56 -7.98 25.99
C LYS A 424 -6.81 -7.29 26.53
N LEU A 425 -7.90 -8.03 26.66
CA LEU A 425 -9.17 -7.53 27.18
C LEU A 425 -9.35 -7.83 28.67
N SER A 426 -8.28 -8.11 29.40
CA SER A 426 -8.35 -8.33 30.85
C SER A 426 -8.31 -7.00 31.60
N CYS A 427 -9.17 -6.82 32.60
CA CYS A 427 -9.14 -5.68 33.52
C CYS A 427 -9.11 -6.20 34.96
N VAL A 428 -8.15 -5.75 35.76
CA VAL A 428 -7.94 -6.24 37.13
C VAL A 428 -8.34 -5.16 38.13
N HIS A 429 -9.31 -5.47 38.99
CA HIS A 429 -9.75 -4.60 40.08
C HIS A 429 -9.11 -5.07 41.38
N ILE A 430 -8.42 -4.17 42.08
CA ILE A 430 -7.67 -4.49 43.30
C ILE A 430 -8.39 -3.84 44.48
N PHE A 431 -8.61 -4.62 45.54
CA PHE A 431 -9.19 -4.13 46.78
C PHE A 431 -8.39 -4.61 47.98
N SER A 432 -8.18 -3.70 48.94
CA SER A 432 -7.58 -3.99 50.24
C SER A 432 -8.56 -3.78 51.41
N LYS A 433 -9.76 -3.25 51.12
CA LYS A 433 -10.81 -2.97 52.12
C LYS A 433 -12.12 -3.67 51.75
N ASP A 434 -12.76 -4.26 52.74
CA ASP A 434 -14.01 -5.01 52.60
C ASP A 434 -15.16 -4.17 52.00
N ILE A 435 -15.25 -2.89 52.39
CA ILE A 435 -16.35 -1.99 51.98
C ILE A 435 -16.29 -1.70 50.46
N GLU A 436 -15.09 -1.44 49.95
CA GLU A 436 -14.86 -1.14 48.54
C GLU A 436 -15.11 -2.39 47.70
N TYR A 437 -14.60 -3.53 48.17
CA TYR A 437 -14.83 -4.85 47.57
C TYR A 437 -16.32 -5.19 47.50
N PHE A 438 -17.07 -5.03 48.59
CA PHE A 438 -18.52 -5.30 48.64
C PHE A 438 -19.30 -4.41 47.66
N THR A 439 -18.93 -3.13 47.56
CA THR A 439 -19.57 -2.19 46.64
C THR A 439 -19.34 -2.60 45.19
N ALA A 440 -18.12 -3.02 44.85
CA ALA A 440 -17.76 -3.47 43.51
C ALA A 440 -18.45 -4.80 43.14
N MET A 441 -18.49 -5.77 44.05
CA MET A 441 -19.14 -7.08 43.86
C MET A 441 -20.63 -6.99 43.57
N ASN A 442 -21.30 -5.91 43.97
CA ASN A 442 -22.71 -5.69 43.68
C ASN A 442 -22.97 -4.89 42.39
N ARG A 443 -21.95 -4.26 41.80
CA ARG A 443 -22.08 -3.37 40.63
C ARG A 443 -21.48 -3.94 39.36
N ILE A 444 -20.46 -4.78 39.47
CA ILE A 444 -19.68 -5.28 38.33
C ILE A 444 -19.73 -6.81 38.34
N LYS A 445 -19.89 -7.42 37.16
CA LYS A 445 -19.76 -8.87 36.99
C LYS A 445 -18.30 -9.22 36.72
N PHE A 446 -17.78 -10.18 37.47
CA PHE A 446 -16.41 -10.65 37.40
C PHE A 446 -16.36 -12.10 36.92
N GLU A 447 -15.29 -12.45 36.21
CA GLU A 447 -15.07 -13.82 35.73
C GLU A 447 -14.44 -14.70 36.83
N ILE A 448 -13.39 -14.20 37.47
CA ILE A 448 -12.68 -14.88 38.57
C ILE A 448 -12.31 -13.86 39.65
N CYS A 449 -12.52 -14.26 40.90
CA CYS A 449 -12.14 -13.50 42.09
C CYS A 449 -11.02 -14.23 42.83
N PHE A 450 -9.85 -13.59 42.92
CA PHE A 450 -8.70 -14.11 43.64
C PHE A 450 -8.62 -13.47 45.02
N VAL A 451 -8.48 -14.29 46.06
CA VAL A 451 -8.36 -13.86 47.45
C VAL A 451 -7.05 -14.40 48.01
N ASP A 452 -6.26 -13.51 48.60
CA ASP A 452 -5.05 -13.88 49.33
C ASP A 452 -5.42 -14.72 50.56
N SER A 453 -4.76 -15.87 50.73
CA SER A 453 -4.98 -16.70 51.93
C SER A 453 -4.37 -16.10 53.19
N ASP A 454 -3.38 -15.23 53.04
CA ASP A 454 -2.52 -14.74 54.13
C ASP A 454 -2.86 -13.28 54.50
N LEU A 455 -4.15 -12.94 54.46
CA LEU A 455 -4.65 -11.62 54.88
C LEU A 455 -4.39 -11.36 56.37
N LYS A 456 -3.94 -10.15 56.71
CA LYS A 456 -3.62 -9.77 58.10
C LYS A 456 -4.78 -9.06 58.79
N LEU A 457 -5.57 -8.27 58.07
CA LEU A 457 -6.63 -7.44 58.64
C LEU A 457 -8.01 -8.08 58.54
N THR A 458 -8.26 -8.87 57.49
CA THR A 458 -9.57 -9.52 57.26
C THR A 458 -9.46 -11.04 57.20
N ASN A 459 -10.47 -11.76 57.70
CA ASN A 459 -10.56 -13.21 57.50
C ASN A 459 -10.94 -13.54 56.04
N PRO A 460 -10.10 -14.30 55.29
CA PRO A 460 -10.39 -14.65 53.90
C PRO A 460 -11.76 -15.33 53.69
N LYS A 461 -12.24 -16.10 54.68
CA LYS A 461 -13.55 -16.77 54.60
C LYS A 461 -14.72 -15.77 54.60
N ASN A 462 -14.57 -14.62 55.23
CA ASN A 462 -15.60 -13.58 55.23
C ASN A 462 -15.67 -12.89 53.87
N VAL A 463 -14.52 -12.60 53.25
CA VAL A 463 -14.43 -12.03 51.89
C VAL A 463 -15.10 -12.95 50.87
N LEU A 464 -14.88 -14.27 50.98
CA LEU A 464 -15.52 -15.28 50.14
C LEU A 464 -17.04 -15.32 50.31
N LYS A 465 -17.54 -15.35 51.56
CA LYS A 465 -18.98 -15.33 51.85
C LYS A 465 -19.65 -14.09 51.26
N THR A 466 -19.02 -12.92 51.45
CA THR A 466 -19.49 -11.64 50.91
C THR A 466 -19.58 -11.68 49.38
N GLY A 467 -18.58 -12.24 48.70
CA GLY A 467 -18.60 -12.42 47.24
C GLY A 467 -19.73 -13.33 46.74
N ILE A 468 -19.87 -14.52 47.33
CA ILE A 468 -20.88 -15.52 46.96
C ILE A 468 -22.31 -15.02 47.23
N SER A 469 -22.49 -14.20 48.28
CA SER A 469 -23.79 -13.61 48.63
C SER A 469 -24.24 -12.47 47.71
N SER A 470 -23.34 -11.94 46.86
CA SER A 470 -23.63 -10.79 45.99
C SER A 470 -24.67 -11.11 44.92
N LYS A 471 -25.47 -10.13 44.47
CA LYS A 471 -26.53 -10.38 43.47
C LYS A 471 -25.96 -10.73 42.09
N MET A 472 -24.80 -10.18 41.74
CA MET A 472 -24.22 -10.22 40.38
C MET A 472 -23.18 -11.34 40.19
N ASN A 473 -22.55 -11.83 41.27
CA ASN A 473 -21.39 -12.73 41.19
C ASN A 473 -21.59 -14.05 41.97
N LYS A 474 -22.84 -14.50 42.14
CA LYS A 474 -23.15 -15.77 42.84
C LYS A 474 -22.47 -16.99 42.23
N GLU A 475 -22.33 -16.98 40.91
CA GLU A 475 -21.79 -18.08 40.10
C GLU A 475 -20.31 -17.86 39.71
N THR A 476 -19.70 -16.77 40.17
CA THR A 476 -18.31 -16.44 39.84
C THR A 476 -17.35 -17.38 40.56
N LYS A 477 -16.27 -17.79 39.89
CA LYS A 477 -15.25 -18.66 40.49
C LYS A 477 -14.41 -17.88 41.49
N PHE A 478 -14.38 -18.33 42.74
CA PHE A 478 -13.51 -17.79 43.78
C PHE A 478 -12.31 -18.70 44.00
N VAL A 479 -11.11 -18.15 43.97
CA VAL A 479 -9.85 -18.90 44.14
C VAL A 479 -9.07 -18.28 45.29
N LEU A 480 -8.78 -19.10 46.30
CA LEU A 480 -7.90 -18.75 47.41
C LEU A 480 -6.46 -19.12 47.03
N LEU A 481 -5.51 -18.20 47.16
CA LEU A 481 -4.12 -18.41 46.72
C LEU A 481 -3.11 -17.95 47.76
N LYS A 482 -2.01 -18.70 47.87
CA LYS A 482 -0.76 -18.28 48.51
C LYS A 482 0.20 -17.66 47.50
N ALA A 483 1.13 -16.83 47.97
CA ALA A 483 2.16 -16.21 47.13
C ALA A 483 2.97 -17.22 46.30
N ASN A 484 3.26 -18.40 46.85
CA ASN A 484 4.02 -19.45 46.15
C ASN A 484 3.22 -20.14 45.03
N GLU A 485 1.88 -20.10 45.09
CA GLU A 485 0.98 -20.77 44.15
C GLU A 485 0.69 -19.92 42.90
N ILE A 486 1.02 -18.62 42.93
CA ILE A 486 0.88 -17.73 41.78
C ILE A 486 1.69 -18.25 40.60
N LYS A 487 2.91 -18.77 40.83
CA LYS A 487 3.80 -19.24 39.77
C LYS A 487 3.24 -20.46 39.04
N SER A 488 2.62 -21.39 39.78
CA SER A 488 2.04 -22.64 39.26
C SER A 488 0.62 -22.51 38.71
N LEU A 489 0.01 -21.32 38.76
CA LEU A 489 -1.38 -21.14 38.34
C LEU A 489 -1.55 -21.27 36.81
N GLU A 490 -2.28 -22.27 36.34
CA GLU A 490 -2.69 -22.41 34.93
C GLU A 490 -4.14 -21.91 34.76
N PHE A 491 -4.43 -21.31 33.61
CA PHE A 491 -5.59 -20.45 33.38
C PHE A 491 -6.58 -20.97 32.34
#